data_AF-A0A8J9R941-F1
#
_entry.id   AF-A0A8J9R941-F1
#
_cell.length_a   1.000
_cell.length_b   1.000
_cell.length_c   1.000
_cell.angle_alpha   90.00
_cell.angle_beta   90.00
_cell.angle_gamma   90.00
#
_symmetry.space_group_name_H-M   'P 1'
#
loop_
_entity.id
_entity.type
_entity.pdbx_description
1 polymer ?
#
loop_
_entity_poly.entity_id
_entity_poly.type
_entity_poly.pdbx_seq_one_letter_code
_entity_poly.pdbx_strand_id
1 'polypeptide(L)'
;VKHNKRILFQRMAPYPQRKVITFNRYNADFAFDINYGDLSFLSQEDISVFGSLNLTTVKLSGVGSSFQKHTDAESKGIKAHFNMDESGVLLLDRVESVFETIVERRRESTLTKLGNTISTLFGGGSSEPAPNVTEPVQDEEEVPPESGKD
;
A
#
# COMPACT_ATOMS: atom_id res chain seq x y z
N VAL A 1 -10.47 20.30 -15.41
CA VAL A 1 -10.22 18.87 -15.08
C VAL A 1 -8.91 18.79 -14.30
N LYS A 2 -8.93 18.26 -13.06
CA LYS A 2 -7.73 18.17 -12.21
C LYS A 2 -6.97 16.89 -12.53
N HIS A 3 -5.78 16.99 -13.11
CA HIS A 3 -4.92 15.85 -13.36
C HIS A 3 -4.08 15.56 -12.12
N ASN A 4 -4.14 14.34 -11.59
CA ASN A 4 -3.28 13.93 -10.49
C ASN A 4 -1.93 13.50 -11.07
N LYS A 5 -0.86 14.22 -10.72
CA LYS A 5 0.50 13.93 -11.16
C LYS A 5 1.35 13.58 -9.94
N ARG A 6 2.18 12.54 -10.07
CA ARG A 6 3.12 12.09 -9.02
C ARG A 6 4.47 11.77 -9.65
N ILE A 7 5.55 12.25 -9.03
CA ILE A 7 6.91 11.89 -9.43
C ILE A 7 7.20 10.47 -8.93
N LEU A 8 7.57 9.57 -9.86
CA LEU A 8 7.96 8.19 -9.54
C LEU A 8 9.44 8.10 -9.18
N PHE A 9 10.30 8.65 -10.03
CA PHE A 9 11.75 8.69 -9.89
C PHE A 9 12.21 10.14 -10.01
N GLN A 10 12.97 10.62 -9.02
CA GLN A 10 13.47 11.99 -8.99
C GLN A 10 14.65 12.15 -9.96
N ARG A 11 14.79 13.35 -10.52
CA ARG A 11 15.96 13.70 -11.33
C ARG A 11 17.24 13.52 -10.50
N MET A 12 18.31 13.00 -11.11
CA MET A 12 19.60 12.69 -10.46
C MET A 12 19.53 11.65 -9.32
N ALA A 13 18.39 10.98 -9.11
CA ALA A 13 18.36 9.87 -8.17
C ALA A 13 19.15 8.68 -8.73
N PRO A 14 19.91 7.95 -7.90
CA PRO A 14 20.71 6.81 -8.35
C PRO A 14 19.78 5.66 -8.77
N TYR A 15 20.10 4.93 -9.83
CA TYR A 15 19.39 3.69 -10.22
C TYR A 15 20.33 2.47 -10.04
N PRO A 16 19.79 1.27 -9.79
CA PRO A 16 18.39 0.85 -9.92
C PRO A 16 17.46 1.30 -8.78
N GLN A 17 16.17 1.48 -9.08
CA GLN A 17 15.13 1.85 -8.10
C GLN A 17 13.80 1.15 -8.38
N ARG A 18 13.09 0.75 -7.32
CA ARG A 18 11.72 0.23 -7.40
C ARG A 18 10.71 1.18 -6.77
N LYS A 19 9.56 1.37 -7.41
CA LYS A 19 8.48 2.21 -6.91
C LYS A 19 7.12 1.54 -7.08
N VAL A 20 6.35 1.49 -6.01
CA VAL A 20 4.95 1.05 -6.07
C VAL A 20 4.04 2.26 -5.84
N ILE A 21 3.04 2.42 -6.71
CA ILE A 21 1.95 3.37 -6.50
C ILE A 21 0.62 2.62 -6.43
N THR A 22 -0.34 3.20 -5.73
CA THR A 22 -1.68 2.63 -5.61
C THR A 22 -2.71 3.61 -6.15
N PHE A 23 -3.57 3.12 -7.03
CA PHE A 23 -4.74 3.81 -7.57
C PHE A 23 -5.97 3.43 -6.73
N ASN A 24 -6.28 4.25 -5.73
CA ASN A 24 -7.34 3.93 -4.76
C ASN A 24 -8.76 4.32 -5.22
N ARG A 25 -8.88 5.16 -6.25
CA ARG A 25 -10.16 5.74 -6.70
C ARG A 25 -10.70 5.15 -7.99
N TYR A 26 -10.05 4.12 -8.51
CA TYR A 26 -10.42 3.48 -9.76
C TYR A 26 -10.99 2.10 -9.45
N ASN A 27 -12.17 1.81 -9.98
CA ASN A 27 -12.87 0.53 -9.85
C ASN A 27 -13.36 0.02 -11.22
N ALA A 28 -13.00 0.70 -12.29
CA ALA A 28 -13.29 0.36 -13.67
C ALA A 28 -12.00 0.48 -14.49
N ASP A 29 -12.03 -0.01 -15.73
CA ASP A 29 -10.90 0.06 -16.65
C ASP A 29 -10.48 1.51 -16.90
N PHE A 30 -9.18 1.76 -16.92
CA PHE A 30 -8.65 3.13 -17.00
C PHE A 30 -7.31 3.15 -17.71
N ALA A 31 -6.88 4.35 -18.09
CA ALA A 31 -5.56 4.58 -18.66
C ALA A 31 -4.82 5.65 -17.87
N PHE A 32 -3.49 5.58 -17.88
CA PHE A 32 -2.63 6.62 -17.33
C PHE A 32 -1.37 6.79 -18.18
N ASP A 33 -0.82 8.00 -18.13
CA ASP A 33 0.33 8.39 -18.91
C ASP A 33 1.59 8.43 -18.05
N ILE A 34 2.69 7.94 -18.62
CA ILE A 34 4.03 8.07 -18.07
C ILE A 34 4.76 9.11 -18.92
N ASN A 35 5.31 10.12 -18.26
CA ASN A 35 5.94 11.26 -18.94
C ASN A 35 7.27 11.57 -18.29
N TYR A 36 8.14 12.28 -19.01
CA TYR A 36 9.21 13.01 -18.36
C TYR A 36 8.63 13.99 -17.32
N GLY A 37 9.36 14.16 -16.22
CA GLY A 37 8.94 14.98 -15.08
C GLY A 37 9.13 16.48 -15.33
N ASP A 38 9.66 17.17 -14.32
CA ASP A 38 10.02 18.58 -14.46
C ASP A 38 11.25 18.74 -15.36
N LEU A 39 11.09 19.44 -16.47
CA LEU A 39 12.13 19.77 -17.46
C LEU A 39 12.47 21.27 -17.47
N SER A 40 11.98 22.05 -16.50
CA SER A 40 12.22 23.51 -16.44
C SER A 40 13.70 23.91 -16.33
N PHE A 41 14.59 22.96 -16.02
CA PHE A 41 16.02 23.14 -15.97
C PHE A 41 16.72 23.08 -17.34
N LEU A 42 16.01 22.67 -18.40
CA LEU A 42 16.52 22.54 -19.76
C LEU A 42 16.13 23.75 -20.61
N SER A 43 16.95 24.07 -21.60
CA SER A 43 16.59 25.05 -22.63
C SER A 43 15.51 24.47 -23.57
N GLN A 44 14.83 25.33 -24.33
CA GLN A 44 13.87 24.86 -25.34
C GLN A 44 14.54 24.04 -26.45
N GLU A 45 15.79 24.35 -26.77
CA GLU A 45 16.57 23.59 -27.75
C GLU A 45 16.83 22.16 -27.23
N ASP A 46 17.25 22.01 -25.96
CA ASP A 46 17.48 20.70 -25.36
C ASP A 46 16.19 19.87 -25.26
N ILE A 47 15.07 20.51 -24.89
CA ILE A 47 13.76 19.84 -24.80
C ILE A 47 13.34 19.31 -26.17
N SER A 48 13.65 20.02 -27.26
CA SER A 48 13.28 19.60 -28.62
C SER A 48 13.92 18.27 -29.06
N VAL A 49 15.05 17.90 -28.43
CA VAL A 49 15.78 16.65 -28.73
C VAL A 49 15.04 15.40 -28.22
N PHE A 50 14.20 15.54 -27.19
CA PHE A 50 13.47 14.40 -26.60
C PHE A 50 12.39 13.84 -27.53
N GLY A 51 11.90 14.62 -28.49
CA GLY A 51 10.74 14.28 -29.30
C GLY A 51 9.46 14.25 -28.45
N SER A 52 8.96 13.06 -28.12
CA SER A 52 7.77 12.92 -27.26
C SER A 52 8.15 13.04 -25.79
N LEU A 53 7.51 13.98 -25.08
CA LEU A 53 7.62 14.07 -23.63
C LEU A 53 6.79 13.01 -22.89
N ASN A 54 5.84 12.39 -23.61
CA ASN A 54 5.13 11.21 -23.17
C ASN A 54 5.94 9.96 -23.53
N LEU A 55 6.31 9.19 -22.52
CA LEU A 55 7.06 7.95 -22.68
C LEU A 55 6.11 6.83 -23.13
N THR A 56 4.94 6.73 -22.51
CA THR A 56 3.92 5.73 -22.87
C THR A 56 2.57 6.05 -22.24
N THR A 57 1.51 5.49 -22.82
CA THR A 57 0.17 5.41 -22.24
C THR A 57 -0.13 3.96 -21.89
N VAL A 58 -0.37 3.69 -20.60
CA VAL A 58 -0.75 2.36 -20.11
C VAL A 58 -2.27 2.29 -20.06
N LYS A 59 -2.85 1.29 -20.72
CA LYS A 59 -4.30 1.01 -20.68
C LYS A 59 -4.54 -0.27 -19.88
N LEU A 60 -5.22 -0.15 -18.75
CA LEU A 60 -5.56 -1.26 -17.88
C LEU A 60 -6.98 -1.73 -18.16
N SER A 61 -7.11 -3.03 -18.41
CA SER A 61 -8.38 -3.70 -18.65
C SER A 61 -8.64 -4.77 -17.60
N GLY A 62 -9.91 -5.12 -17.41
CA GLY A 62 -10.32 -6.15 -16.45
C GLY A 62 -10.38 -5.69 -14.99
N VAL A 63 -10.12 -4.41 -14.71
CA VAL A 63 -10.21 -3.82 -13.35
C VAL A 63 -11.66 -3.92 -12.87
N GLY A 64 -12.62 -3.49 -13.68
CA GLY A 64 -14.04 -3.57 -13.34
C GLY A 64 -14.48 -5.00 -13.03
N SER A 65 -14.05 -5.95 -13.86
CA SER A 65 -14.34 -7.37 -13.65
C SER A 65 -13.73 -7.92 -12.36
N SER A 66 -12.54 -7.44 -11.97
CA SER A 66 -11.88 -7.85 -10.73
C SER A 66 -12.64 -7.38 -9.50
N PHE A 67 -13.14 -6.13 -9.52
CA PHE A 67 -13.93 -5.58 -8.42
C PHE A 67 -15.30 -6.29 -8.28
N GLN A 68 -15.93 -6.63 -9.39
CA GLN A 68 -17.19 -7.41 -9.38
C GLN A 68 -17.02 -8.83 -8.83
N LYS A 69 -15.85 -9.44 -9.02
CA LYS A 69 -15.54 -10.79 -8.50
C LYS A 69 -15.24 -10.82 -7.00
N HIS A 70 -14.93 -9.68 -6.39
CA HIS A 70 -14.48 -9.57 -4.99
C HIS A 70 -15.30 -8.53 -4.24
N THR A 71 -16.63 -8.54 -4.42
CA THR A 71 -17.55 -7.59 -3.76
C THR A 71 -17.65 -7.79 -2.24
N ASP A 72 -17.27 -8.97 -1.77
CA ASP A 72 -17.23 -9.38 -0.36
C ASP A 72 -15.89 -9.07 0.34
N ALA A 73 -14.92 -8.50 -0.39
CA ALA A 73 -13.61 -8.14 0.13
C ALA A 73 -13.39 -6.62 0.12
N GLU A 74 -12.57 -6.14 1.05
CA GLU A 74 -12.17 -4.74 1.10
C GLU A 74 -11.09 -4.47 0.06
N SER A 75 -11.35 -3.60 -0.92
CA SER A 75 -10.33 -3.24 -1.90
C SER A 75 -9.24 -2.34 -1.28
N LYS A 76 -7.97 -2.70 -1.50
CA LYS A 76 -6.81 -1.86 -1.24
C LYS A 76 -6.35 -1.09 -2.50
N GLY A 77 -7.16 -1.09 -3.55
CA GLY A 77 -6.89 -0.40 -4.82
C GLY A 77 -6.01 -1.19 -5.78
N ILE A 78 -5.64 -0.55 -6.90
CA ILE A 78 -4.80 -1.14 -7.94
C ILE A 78 -3.35 -0.71 -7.72
N LYS A 79 -2.45 -1.66 -7.47
CA LYS A 79 -1.01 -1.42 -7.28
C LYS A 79 -0.27 -1.59 -8.60
N ALA A 80 0.50 -0.58 -8.99
CA ALA A 80 1.40 -0.61 -10.13
C ALA A 80 2.85 -0.60 -9.64
N HIS A 81 3.62 -1.60 -10.05
CA HIS A 81 5.02 -1.83 -9.68
C HIS A 81 5.92 -1.37 -10.80
N PHE A 82 6.67 -0.30 -10.55
CA PHE A 82 7.66 0.26 -11.46
C PHE A 82 9.06 -0.10 -11.02
N ASN A 83 9.94 -0.32 -11.99
CA ASN A 83 11.36 -0.52 -11.78
C ASN A 83 12.16 0.36 -12.75
N MET A 84 13.23 0.96 -12.28
CA MET A 84 14.26 1.56 -13.11
C MET A 84 15.50 0.70 -12.93
N ASP A 85 15.96 0.05 -13.99
CA ASP A 85 17.06 -0.91 -13.90
C ASP A 85 18.45 -0.24 -13.87
N GLU A 86 19.49 -1.05 -13.85
CA GLU A 86 20.89 -0.62 -13.82
C GLU A 86 21.32 0.17 -15.07
N SER A 87 20.54 0.12 -16.16
CA SER A 87 20.77 0.88 -17.38
C SER A 87 19.97 2.18 -17.44
N GLY A 88 19.14 2.45 -16.43
CA GLY A 88 18.23 3.59 -16.38
C GLY A 88 16.95 3.39 -17.20
N VAL A 89 16.64 2.16 -17.64
CA VAL A 89 15.42 1.85 -18.37
C VAL A 89 14.26 1.71 -17.40
N LEU A 90 13.16 2.41 -17.70
CA LEU A 90 11.92 2.36 -16.92
C LEU A 90 11.03 1.18 -17.37
N LEU A 91 10.64 0.37 -16.41
CA LEU A 91 9.81 -0.81 -16.55
C LEU A 91 8.55 -0.69 -15.69
N LEU A 92 7.42 -1.11 -16.23
CA LEU A 92 6.20 -1.41 -15.48
C LEU A 92 6.09 -2.92 -15.34
N ASP A 93 6.58 -3.47 -14.23
CA ASP A 93 6.74 -4.91 -14.04
C ASP A 93 5.40 -5.62 -13.89
N ARG A 94 4.49 -5.03 -13.09
CA ARG A 94 3.20 -5.63 -12.76
C ARG A 94 2.17 -4.59 -12.35
N VAL A 95 0.92 -4.86 -12.70
CA VAL A 95 -0.24 -4.17 -12.14
C VAL A 95 -1.23 -5.19 -11.58
N GLU A 96 -1.69 -4.98 -10.35
CA GLU A 96 -2.58 -5.90 -9.66
C GLU A 96 -3.67 -5.16 -8.87
N SER A 97 -4.90 -5.70 -8.88
CA SER A 97 -5.96 -5.24 -7.98
C SER A 97 -5.83 -6.01 -6.67
N VAL A 98 -5.74 -5.32 -5.54
CA VAL A 98 -5.53 -5.94 -4.23
C VAL A 98 -6.81 -5.87 -3.41
N PHE A 99 -7.21 -7.00 -2.84
CA PHE A 99 -8.39 -7.12 -1.97
C PHE A 99 -7.99 -7.85 -0.69
N GLU A 100 -8.49 -7.37 0.45
CA GLU A 100 -8.36 -8.02 1.75
C GLU A 100 -9.71 -8.61 2.16
N THR A 101 -9.75 -9.91 2.41
CA THR A 101 -10.94 -10.56 2.92
C THR A 101 -11.22 -10.07 4.33
N ILE A 102 -12.41 -9.52 4.56
CA ILE A 102 -12.88 -9.22 5.90
C ILE A 102 -13.21 -10.56 6.54
N VAL A 103 -12.25 -11.17 7.24
CA VAL A 103 -12.53 -12.32 8.08
C VAL A 103 -13.43 -11.79 9.19
N GLU A 104 -14.72 -12.01 9.04
CA GLU A 104 -15.66 -11.86 10.13
C GLU A 104 -15.10 -12.69 11.28
N ARG A 105 -14.60 -12.00 12.32
CA ARG A 105 -14.07 -12.61 13.52
C ARG A 105 -15.22 -13.42 14.13
N ARG A 106 -15.35 -14.69 13.74
CA ARG A 106 -15.77 -15.73 14.67
C ARG A 106 -14.76 -15.63 15.81
N ARG A 107 -15.16 -14.94 16.86
CA ARG A 107 -14.45 -14.77 18.12
C ARG A 107 -14.00 -16.13 18.62
N GLU A 108 -12.79 -16.54 18.28
CA GLU A 108 -11.92 -17.24 19.22
C GLU A 108 -10.47 -17.03 18.80
N SER A 109 -9.73 -16.38 19.69
CA SER A 109 -8.44 -15.77 19.43
C SER A 109 -7.35 -16.83 19.20
N THR A 110 -6.91 -16.97 17.94
CA THR A 110 -5.70 -17.73 17.59
C THR A 110 -4.43 -17.11 18.19
N LEU A 111 -4.43 -15.79 18.42
CA LEU A 111 -3.34 -15.08 19.10
C LEU A 111 -3.23 -15.48 20.59
N THR A 112 -4.34 -15.81 21.25
CA THR A 112 -4.31 -16.31 22.63
C THR A 112 -3.64 -17.69 22.70
N LYS A 113 -3.82 -18.54 21.68
CA LYS A 113 -3.13 -19.83 21.59
C LYS A 113 -1.62 -19.68 21.38
N LEU A 114 -1.18 -18.72 20.56
CA LEU A 114 0.24 -18.42 20.32
C LEU A 114 0.93 -17.75 21.53
N GLY A 115 0.25 -16.85 22.23
CA GLY A 115 0.75 -16.27 23.49
C GLY A 115 1.00 -17.33 24.56
N ASN A 116 0.09 -18.30 24.68
CA ASN A 116 0.23 -19.43 25.60
C ASN A 116 1.38 -20.38 25.25
N THR A 117 1.83 -20.45 23.98
CA THR A 117 2.94 -21.31 23.56
C THR A 117 4.32 -20.64 23.64
N ILE A 118 4.39 -19.31 23.54
CA ILE A 118 5.67 -18.57 23.68
C ILE A 118 6.09 -18.49 25.15
N SER A 119 5.14 -18.41 26.09
CA SER A 119 5.42 -18.47 27.52
C SER A 119 6.15 -19.76 27.93
N THR A 120 5.82 -20.90 27.29
CA THR A 120 6.49 -22.18 27.51
C THR A 120 7.86 -22.32 26.85
N LEU A 121 8.24 -21.46 25.90
CA LEU A 121 9.51 -21.56 25.15
C LEU A 121 10.63 -20.68 25.71
N PHE A 122 10.29 -19.61 26.44
CA PHE A 122 11.30 -18.73 27.08
C PHE A 122 11.43 -18.93 28.60
N GLY A 123 10.52 -19.68 29.22
CA GLY A 123 10.58 -20.05 30.64
C GLY A 123 11.42 -21.30 30.89
N GLY A 124 12.74 -21.16 30.87
CA GLY A 124 13.66 -22.24 31.24
C GLY A 124 13.49 -22.66 32.71
N GLY A 125 12.92 -23.84 32.93
CA GLY A 125 13.21 -24.72 34.07
C GLY A 125 12.48 -24.44 35.39
N SER A 126 11.29 -25.02 35.56
CA SER A 126 10.93 -25.86 36.72
C SER A 126 9.56 -26.51 36.48
N SER A 127 9.44 -27.77 36.88
CA SER A 127 8.22 -28.56 36.76
C SER A 127 7.35 -28.36 38.01
N GLU A 128 6.43 -27.41 37.96
CA GLU A 128 5.22 -27.38 38.81
C GLU A 128 4.18 -26.41 38.21
N PRO A 129 2.88 -26.76 38.16
CA PRO A 129 1.86 -25.89 37.61
C PRO A 129 1.49 -24.80 38.62
N ALA A 130 1.89 -23.55 38.37
CA ALA A 130 1.37 -22.40 39.10
C ALA A 130 -0.02 -22.02 38.56
N PRO A 131 -1.03 -21.77 39.42
CA PRO A 131 -2.30 -21.22 38.98
C PRO A 131 -2.09 -19.78 38.49
N ASN A 132 -2.52 -19.50 37.26
CA ASN A 132 -2.49 -18.16 36.68
C ASN A 132 -3.45 -17.25 37.44
N VAL A 133 -2.92 -16.38 38.29
CA VAL A 133 -3.61 -15.18 38.76
C VAL A 133 -3.33 -14.11 37.71
N THR A 134 -4.30 -13.87 36.84
CA THR A 134 -4.34 -12.64 36.05
C THR A 134 -5.65 -11.97 36.42
N GLU A 135 -5.56 -10.91 37.22
CA GLU A 135 -6.70 -10.04 37.49
C GLU A 135 -7.22 -9.47 36.16
N PRO A 136 -8.55 -9.39 35.97
CA PRO A 136 -9.10 -8.70 34.82
C PRO A 136 -8.74 -7.22 34.94
N VAL A 137 -8.04 -6.70 33.94
CA VAL A 137 -7.87 -5.25 33.76
C VAL A 137 -9.28 -4.69 33.57
N GLN A 138 -9.75 -3.89 34.54
CA GLN A 138 -10.99 -3.15 34.41
C GLN A 138 -10.88 -2.22 33.20
N ASP A 139 -11.89 -2.28 32.33
CA ASP A 139 -12.11 -1.28 31.29
C ASP A 139 -12.26 0.08 31.97
N GLU A 140 -11.22 0.93 31.90
CA GLU A 140 -11.37 2.35 32.22
C GLU A 140 -12.19 2.99 31.10
N GLU A 141 -13.41 3.35 31.46
CA GLU A 141 -14.37 4.08 30.64
C GLU A 141 -13.80 5.47 30.30
N GLU A 142 -13.42 5.68 29.03
CA GLU A 142 -12.93 6.96 28.52
C GLU A 142 -14.11 7.95 28.44
N VAL A 143 -14.18 8.87 29.41
CA VAL A 143 -15.18 9.95 29.47
C VAL A 143 -14.91 10.96 28.35
N PRO A 144 -15.91 11.37 27.54
CA PRO A 144 -15.69 12.29 26.42
C PRO A 144 -15.48 13.74 26.93
N PRO A 145 -14.65 14.56 26.25
CA PRO A 145 -14.44 15.95 26.67
C PRO A 145 -15.63 16.82 26.28
N GLU A 146 -16.23 17.46 27.28
CA GLU A 146 -17.26 18.48 27.10
C GLU A 146 -16.62 19.82 26.69
N SER A 147 -17.24 20.45 25.70
CA SER A 147 -16.90 21.75 25.15
C SER A 147 -17.35 22.91 26.02
N GLY A 148 -16.46 23.89 26.27
CA GLY A 148 -16.83 25.30 26.16
C GLY A 148 -16.56 26.23 27.36
N LYS A 149 -15.94 27.37 26.99
CA LYS A 149 -15.97 28.72 27.59
C LYS A 149 -15.10 29.00 28.81
N ASP A 150 -14.04 29.80 28.61
CA ASP A 150 -14.09 31.26 28.79
C ASP A 150 -13.10 31.95 27.83
#